data_AF-A0A928GIV3-F1
#
_entry.id   AF-A0A928GIV3-F1
#
_cell.length_a   1.000
_cell.length_b   1.000
_cell.length_c   1.000
_cell.angle_alpha   90.00
_cell.angle_beta   90.00
_cell.angle_gamma   90.00
#
_symmetry.space_group_name_H-M   'P 1'
#
loop_
_entity.id
_entity.type
_entity.pdbx_description
1 polymer ?
#
loop_
_entity_poly.entity_id
_entity_poly.type
_entity_poly.pdbx_seq_one_letter_code
_entity_poly.pdbx_strand_id
1 'polypeptide(L)'
;MNLKKFFGLALCGIMALAGSTAQAQSLSPSTKWHWDKGTIVVETPERPAGQEHALNLAVAPIKTVRVAFVGLGMRGPGAVVRFCRIPGVEIVALCDYEYDRAAKCQEELRKQGLIPADIYSGEKGYEELCKRPDIDLVYVAADWNHHYPVAKCALENGKHTAIEVPSAMNLEQCWSLIDLAEKTRLHCFILENCCYDDYEMNALAMAQDGVFGEIIRAEGAYIHSLEWFWDAYWKDPADNDVDNLHWRLKYNKENRGDLYATHGLGPVAQCLDIHRGDRFTTLVAMDTDPFFGKELVKEKTGKECKEFRNGDHTTTLMRTAKGKVVEIQHNVMTPQPYNRLFKLTGTKGYATKYPEPKLALSGDALKDTGAPQVDNLNAHGFMSDAQKDAMMAKYYHPILKKYVEKGRDLGHGGMDFVMDSRLVYCLQNGLPLDMDVYDLAEWCCLAELGTLSMDNNCAAVTFPDFTRGYWDVQKGYKHAYAAPEAEAATEAYAEAYSATQKEVAAKKNLWALYDAVKAAKEAGDAKAEAKAQKKLDAAKASADKAIAKAMKKAFANK
;
A
#
# COMPACT_ATOMS: atom_id res chain seq x y z
N MET A 1 69.61 42.03 -26.66
CA MET A 1 69.07 41.91 -28.02
C MET A 1 68.04 40.79 -28.01
N ASN A 2 66.76 41.13 -28.29
CA ASN A 2 65.62 40.25 -28.59
C ASN A 2 65.11 39.29 -27.49
N LEU A 3 63.81 38.98 -27.34
CA LEU A 3 62.52 39.59 -27.71
C LEU A 3 61.46 38.62 -27.13
N LYS A 4 60.32 39.14 -26.67
CA LYS A 4 59.01 38.45 -26.47
C LYS A 4 58.88 37.49 -25.27
N LYS A 5 57.98 37.88 -24.34
CA LYS A 5 56.61 37.35 -24.27
C LYS A 5 55.77 38.09 -23.22
N PHE A 6 54.88 38.95 -23.70
CA PHE A 6 53.60 39.22 -23.07
C PHE A 6 52.77 37.93 -23.11
N PHE A 7 52.16 37.52 -22.00
CA PHE A 7 50.85 36.85 -22.04
C PHE A 7 50.11 37.12 -20.72
N GLY A 8 48.86 37.55 -20.88
CA GLY A 8 48.01 38.16 -19.86
C GLY A 8 47.46 37.18 -18.82
N LEU A 9 47.01 37.77 -17.71
CA LEU A 9 46.13 37.15 -16.73
C LEU A 9 44.86 36.65 -17.41
N ALA A 10 44.70 35.34 -17.51
CA ALA A 10 43.40 34.71 -17.74
C ALA A 10 42.73 34.50 -16.37
N LEU A 11 41.81 35.40 -16.02
CA LEU A 11 40.87 35.20 -14.92
C LEU A 11 39.92 34.07 -15.35
N CYS A 12 40.13 32.84 -14.86
CA CYS A 12 39.16 31.77 -15.01
C CYS A 12 37.97 32.05 -14.09
N GLY A 13 36.98 32.77 -14.62
CA GLY A 13 35.66 32.85 -14.01
C GLY A 13 35.02 31.47 -14.05
N ILE A 14 34.85 30.86 -12.88
CA ILE A 14 33.96 29.72 -12.68
C ILE A 14 32.54 30.26 -12.90
N MET A 15 32.03 30.15 -14.12
CA MET A 15 30.58 30.18 -14.34
C MET A 15 30.05 28.86 -13.80
N ALA A 16 29.62 28.86 -12.54
CA ALA A 16 28.61 27.92 -12.10
C ALA A 16 27.37 28.20 -12.96
N LEU A 17 27.20 27.40 -14.02
CA LEU A 17 25.93 27.26 -14.70
C LEU A 17 24.98 26.61 -13.69
N ALA A 18 24.39 27.44 -12.83
CA ALA A 18 23.15 27.12 -12.15
C ALA A 18 22.08 27.03 -13.24
N GLY A 19 22.03 25.87 -13.90
CA GLY A 19 20.87 25.48 -14.68
C GLY A 19 19.70 25.48 -13.72
N SER A 20 18.79 26.43 -13.92
CA SER A 20 17.49 26.46 -13.29
C SER A 20 16.66 25.33 -13.90
N THR A 21 16.89 24.10 -13.44
CA THR A 21 15.98 22.98 -13.70
C THR A 21 14.81 23.12 -12.75
N ALA A 22 13.58 23.03 -13.25
CA ALA A 22 12.38 23.10 -12.45
C ALA A 22 12.48 22.13 -11.26
N GLN A 23 12.46 22.67 -10.04
CA GLN A 23 12.60 21.86 -8.83
C GLN A 23 11.23 21.29 -8.46
N ALA A 24 10.76 20.35 -9.27
CA ALA A 24 9.76 19.39 -8.82
C ALA A 24 10.46 18.03 -8.84
N GLN A 25 10.61 17.48 -7.64
CA GLN A 25 10.97 16.11 -7.30
C GLN A 25 10.64 16.01 -5.82
N SER A 26 9.93 14.98 -5.40
CA SER A 26 9.70 14.63 -4.00
C SER A 26 11.00 14.07 -3.42
N LEU A 27 11.99 14.94 -3.24
CA LEU A 27 13.22 14.62 -2.54
C LEU A 27 13.01 14.77 -1.04
N SER A 28 13.83 14.06 -0.28
CA SER A 28 14.01 14.24 1.14
C SER A 28 15.17 15.22 1.38
N PRO A 29 14.93 16.51 1.68
CA PRO A 29 16.02 17.47 1.87
C PRO A 29 16.90 17.12 3.08
N SER A 30 16.35 16.35 4.03
CA SER A 30 17.02 15.87 5.22
C SER A 30 17.83 14.58 5.02
N THR A 31 17.63 13.85 3.91
CA THR A 31 18.38 12.61 3.64
C THR A 31 19.83 12.94 3.36
N LYS A 32 20.71 12.36 4.19
CA LYS A 32 22.16 12.45 4.03
C LYS A 32 22.67 11.28 3.22
N TRP A 33 23.58 11.56 2.30
CA TRP A 33 24.29 10.56 1.53
C TRP A 33 25.68 11.06 1.15
N HIS A 34 26.60 10.15 0.86
CA HIS A 34 27.95 10.46 0.41
C HIS A 34 28.44 9.41 -0.58
N TRP A 35 29.52 9.71 -1.31
CA TRP A 35 30.17 8.75 -2.19
C TRP A 35 31.18 7.89 -1.42
N ASP A 36 31.11 6.58 -1.59
CA ASP A 36 32.16 5.63 -1.22
C ASP A 36 32.45 4.69 -2.38
N LYS A 37 33.68 4.73 -2.91
CA LYS A 37 34.19 3.83 -3.97
C LYS A 37 33.22 3.66 -5.16
N GLY A 38 32.60 4.74 -5.62
CA GLY A 38 31.67 4.73 -6.77
C GLY A 38 30.25 4.29 -6.45
N THR A 39 29.92 4.12 -5.16
CA THR A 39 28.56 3.88 -4.66
C THR A 39 28.10 5.09 -3.88
N ILE A 40 26.84 5.48 -4.05
CA ILE A 40 26.17 6.47 -3.21
C ILE A 40 25.65 5.76 -1.96
N VAL A 41 26.21 6.10 -0.81
CA VAL A 41 25.82 5.55 0.49
C VAL A 41 24.80 6.48 1.13
N VAL A 42 23.58 5.98 1.29
CA VAL A 42 22.48 6.66 1.99
C VAL A 42 22.57 6.35 3.48
N GLU A 43 22.60 7.38 4.32
CA GLU A 43 22.73 7.21 5.77
C GLU A 43 21.45 6.64 6.38
N THR A 44 21.62 5.74 7.34
CA THR A 44 20.53 5.23 8.18
C THR A 44 20.49 6.04 9.48
N PRO A 45 19.44 6.83 9.75
CA PRO A 45 19.28 7.54 11.03
C PRO A 45 19.16 6.56 12.20
N GLU A 46 19.79 6.92 13.32
CA GLU A 46 19.66 6.18 14.58
C GLU A 46 18.21 6.21 15.09
N ARG A 47 17.82 5.19 15.85
CA ARG A 47 16.51 5.14 16.53
C ARG A 47 16.49 6.17 17.67
N PRO A 48 15.54 7.11 17.70
CA PRO A 48 15.33 7.99 18.85
C PRO A 48 15.20 7.25 20.19
N ALA A 49 15.69 7.86 21.27
CA ALA A 49 15.63 7.28 22.61
C ALA A 49 14.19 7.02 23.07
N GLY A 50 13.94 5.86 23.69
CA GLY A 50 12.62 5.47 24.21
C GLY A 50 11.68 4.84 23.19
N GLN A 51 12.11 4.64 21.95
CA GLN A 51 11.38 3.88 20.93
C GLN A 51 11.83 2.41 20.91
N GLU A 52 10.95 1.52 20.43
CA GLU A 52 11.23 0.11 20.19
C GLU A 52 10.92 -0.25 18.73
N HIS A 53 11.58 -1.28 18.18
CA HIS A 53 11.28 -1.73 16.82
C HIS A 53 9.83 -2.21 16.69
N ALA A 54 9.22 -2.01 15.54
CA ALA A 54 7.85 -2.40 15.22
C ALA A 54 7.75 -3.76 14.50
N LEU A 55 8.86 -4.50 14.34
CA LEU A 55 8.84 -5.83 13.71
C LEU A 55 7.99 -6.77 14.55
N ASN A 56 7.05 -7.45 13.92
CA ASN A 56 6.02 -8.25 14.59
C ASN A 56 5.29 -7.49 15.71
N LEU A 57 5.10 -6.18 15.57
CA LEU A 57 4.26 -5.41 16.48
C LEU A 57 2.91 -6.13 16.60
N ALA A 58 2.51 -6.46 17.82
CA ALA A 58 1.19 -6.97 18.14
C ALA A 58 0.56 -6.03 19.17
N VAL A 59 -0.74 -5.79 19.04
CA VAL A 59 -1.50 -4.91 19.91
C VAL A 59 -2.61 -5.68 20.61
N ALA A 60 -3.25 -5.06 21.61
CA ALA A 60 -4.40 -5.68 22.27
C ALA A 60 -5.52 -5.98 21.24
N PRO A 61 -6.21 -7.13 21.32
CA PRO A 61 -7.29 -7.46 20.40
C PRO A 61 -8.42 -6.43 20.36
N ILE A 62 -8.81 -6.00 19.16
CA ILE A 62 -9.88 -5.03 18.91
C ILE A 62 -11.11 -5.78 18.39
N LYS A 63 -11.95 -6.26 19.32
CA LYS A 63 -13.09 -7.14 19.01
C LYS A 63 -14.07 -6.58 17.95
N THR A 64 -14.26 -5.27 17.95
CA THR A 64 -15.00 -4.54 16.91
C THR A 64 -14.07 -3.46 16.38
N VAL A 65 -13.71 -3.52 15.10
CA VAL A 65 -12.84 -2.53 14.47
C VAL A 65 -13.69 -1.35 13.97
N ARG A 66 -13.59 -0.20 14.63
CA ARG A 66 -14.20 1.04 14.18
C ARG A 66 -13.28 1.75 13.21
N VAL A 67 -13.70 1.79 11.95
CA VAL A 67 -12.90 2.31 10.85
C VAL A 67 -13.44 3.63 10.34
N ALA A 68 -12.52 4.50 9.97
CA ALA A 68 -12.80 5.71 9.22
C ALA A 68 -12.04 5.72 7.90
N PHE A 69 -12.65 6.27 6.86
CA PHE A 69 -12.04 6.37 5.54
C PHE A 69 -11.70 7.82 5.22
N VAL A 70 -10.49 8.06 4.72
CA VAL A 70 -10.03 9.36 4.21
C VAL A 70 -9.60 9.20 2.76
N GLY A 71 -10.27 9.89 1.85
CA GLY A 71 -10.11 9.74 0.41
C GLY A 71 -11.11 8.72 -0.16
N LEU A 72 -12.11 9.23 -0.87
CA LEU A 72 -13.24 8.51 -1.45
C LEU A 72 -13.39 8.83 -2.94
N GLY A 73 -12.24 9.00 -3.62
CA GLY A 73 -12.11 9.12 -5.07
C GLY A 73 -12.27 7.77 -5.78
N MET A 74 -11.31 7.38 -6.61
CA MET A 74 -11.43 6.14 -7.41
C MET A 74 -11.31 4.86 -6.57
N ARG A 75 -10.45 4.86 -5.54
CA ARG A 75 -10.11 3.66 -4.75
C ARG A 75 -10.98 3.51 -3.50
N GLY A 76 -11.16 4.59 -2.73
CA GLY A 76 -11.84 4.59 -1.44
C GLY A 76 -13.26 3.99 -1.44
N PRO A 77 -14.16 4.29 -2.39
CA PRO A 77 -15.50 3.70 -2.42
C PRO A 77 -15.48 2.17 -2.52
N GLY A 78 -14.51 1.61 -3.24
CA GLY A 78 -14.31 0.15 -3.30
C GLY A 78 -13.94 -0.43 -1.93
N ALA A 79 -13.10 0.27 -1.16
CA ALA A 79 -12.77 -0.12 0.21
C ALA A 79 -14.00 -0.04 1.13
N VAL A 80 -14.81 1.01 1.03
CA VAL A 80 -16.07 1.11 1.79
C VAL A 80 -16.99 -0.09 1.49
N VAL A 81 -17.15 -0.47 0.21
CA VAL A 81 -17.96 -1.65 -0.18
C VAL A 81 -17.44 -2.93 0.45
N ARG A 82 -16.11 -3.12 0.50
CA ARG A 82 -15.49 -4.32 1.10
C ARG A 82 -15.68 -4.33 2.62
N PHE A 83 -15.37 -3.24 3.31
CA PHE A 83 -15.49 -3.14 4.77
C PHE A 83 -16.94 -3.26 5.26
N CYS A 84 -17.93 -2.84 4.46
CA CYS A 84 -19.35 -3.11 4.77
C CYS A 84 -19.70 -4.61 4.85
N ARG A 85 -18.86 -5.49 4.31
CA ARG A 85 -19.07 -6.95 4.25
C ARG A 85 -18.17 -7.74 5.19
N ILE A 86 -17.21 -7.09 5.86
CA ILE A 86 -16.32 -7.74 6.82
C ILE A 86 -17.01 -7.78 8.19
N PRO A 87 -17.21 -8.96 8.81
CA PRO A 87 -17.83 -9.05 10.13
C PRO A 87 -17.03 -8.33 11.22
N GLY A 88 -17.73 -7.81 12.23
CA GLY A 88 -17.11 -7.12 13.37
C GLY A 88 -16.45 -5.78 13.02
N VAL A 89 -16.82 -5.19 11.89
CA VAL A 89 -16.43 -3.84 11.47
C VAL A 89 -17.59 -2.88 11.65
N GLU A 90 -17.27 -1.66 12.08
CA GLU A 90 -18.18 -0.52 12.03
C GLU A 90 -17.53 0.66 11.31
N ILE A 91 -18.13 1.13 10.22
CA ILE A 91 -17.69 2.34 9.52
C ILE A 91 -18.29 3.55 10.23
N VAL A 92 -17.48 4.27 11.01
CA VAL A 92 -17.95 5.36 11.87
C VAL A 92 -17.81 6.74 11.22
N ALA A 93 -16.87 6.90 10.29
CA ALA A 93 -16.64 8.17 9.60
C ALA A 93 -16.20 7.98 8.13
N LEU A 94 -16.66 8.88 7.27
CA LEU A 94 -16.30 8.99 5.86
C LEU A 94 -15.79 10.41 5.60
N CYS A 95 -14.60 10.53 5.03
CA CYS A 95 -13.96 11.81 4.75
C CYS A 95 -13.43 11.87 3.33
N ASP A 96 -13.76 12.96 2.64
CA ASP A 96 -13.16 13.31 1.35
C ASP A 96 -13.15 14.83 1.22
N TYR A 97 -12.19 15.39 0.48
CA TYR A 97 -12.19 16.81 0.16
C TYR A 97 -13.55 17.27 -0.39
N GLU A 98 -14.12 16.49 -1.32
CA GLU A 98 -15.45 16.71 -1.90
C GLU A 98 -16.54 16.01 -1.06
N TYR A 99 -17.38 16.80 -0.39
CA TYR A 99 -18.48 16.31 0.44
C TYR A 99 -19.34 15.25 -0.25
N ASP A 100 -19.66 15.45 -1.53
CA ASP A 100 -20.56 14.55 -2.29
C ASP A 100 -19.99 13.14 -2.45
N ARG A 101 -18.66 12.96 -2.47
CA ARG A 101 -18.03 11.64 -2.53
C ARG A 101 -18.26 10.85 -1.25
N ALA A 102 -18.09 11.51 -0.10
CA ALA A 102 -18.41 10.91 1.19
C ALA A 102 -19.91 10.63 1.34
N ALA A 103 -20.76 11.57 0.91
CA ALA A 103 -22.21 11.41 0.94
C ALA A 103 -22.68 10.23 0.06
N LYS A 104 -22.07 10.01 -1.11
CA LYS A 104 -22.39 8.90 -2.00
C LYS A 104 -22.05 7.53 -1.38
N CYS A 105 -20.94 7.45 -0.64
CA CYS A 105 -20.54 6.20 0.02
C CYS A 105 -21.54 5.72 1.10
N GLN A 106 -22.36 6.62 1.66
CA GLN A 106 -23.44 6.27 2.59
C GLN A 106 -24.48 5.34 1.97
N GLU A 107 -24.66 5.39 0.65
CA GLU A 107 -25.61 4.51 -0.04
C GLU A 107 -25.27 3.03 0.16
N GLU A 108 -23.97 2.69 0.21
CA GLU A 108 -23.56 1.31 0.46
C GLU A 108 -23.86 0.89 1.89
N LEU A 109 -23.55 1.75 2.88
CA LEU A 109 -23.89 1.48 4.28
C LEU A 109 -25.42 1.28 4.42
N ARG A 110 -26.22 2.08 3.70
CA ARG A 110 -27.68 1.98 3.69
C ARG A 110 -28.16 0.66 3.09
N LYS A 111 -27.63 0.28 1.92
CA LYS A 111 -27.97 -1.00 1.26
C LYS A 111 -27.68 -2.20 2.16
N GLN A 112 -26.62 -2.11 2.96
CA GLN A 112 -26.22 -3.18 3.89
C GLN A 112 -26.95 -3.12 5.24
N GLY A 113 -27.81 -2.11 5.45
CA GLY A 113 -28.56 -1.89 6.70
C GLY A 113 -27.68 -1.45 7.87
N LEU A 114 -26.49 -0.92 7.61
CA LEU A 114 -25.54 -0.47 8.61
C LEU A 114 -25.92 0.91 9.17
N ILE A 115 -25.27 1.29 10.27
CA ILE A 115 -25.40 2.61 10.88
C ILE A 115 -24.81 3.66 9.91
N PRO A 116 -25.47 4.80 9.64
CA PRO A 116 -24.89 5.89 8.85
C PRO A 116 -23.58 6.40 9.46
N ALA A 117 -22.52 6.57 8.67
CA ALA A 117 -21.27 7.16 9.15
C ALA A 117 -21.40 8.68 9.33
N ASP A 118 -20.52 9.32 10.10
CA ASP A 118 -20.42 10.79 10.06
C ASP A 118 -19.59 11.24 8.86
N ILE A 119 -19.92 12.39 8.28
CA ILE A 119 -19.22 12.92 7.10
C ILE A 119 -18.32 14.07 7.52
N TYR A 120 -17.07 14.00 7.07
CA TYR A 120 -16.08 15.08 7.13
C TYR A 120 -15.70 15.48 5.71
N SER A 121 -15.41 16.76 5.49
CA SER A 121 -15.01 17.21 4.16
C SER A 121 -14.10 18.44 4.16
N GLY A 122 -13.56 18.76 2.99
CA GLY A 122 -12.61 19.85 2.79
C GLY A 122 -11.18 19.50 3.22
N GLU A 123 -10.26 20.44 3.02
CA GLU A 123 -8.82 20.28 3.22
C GLU A 123 -8.45 19.71 4.61
N LYS A 124 -9.14 20.17 5.67
CA LYS A 124 -8.85 19.78 7.07
C LYS A 124 -9.86 18.82 7.68
N GLY A 125 -10.76 18.26 6.87
CA GLY A 125 -11.79 17.33 7.37
C GLY A 125 -11.19 16.14 8.11
N TYR A 126 -10.05 15.64 7.64
CA TYR A 126 -9.35 14.50 8.25
C TYR A 126 -8.76 14.83 9.63
N GLU A 127 -8.39 16.09 9.91
CA GLU A 127 -7.84 16.48 11.22
C GLU A 127 -8.89 16.32 12.33
N GLU A 128 -10.12 16.76 12.08
CA GLU A 128 -11.23 16.62 13.02
C GLU A 128 -11.69 15.16 13.16
N LEU A 129 -11.64 14.40 12.06
CA LEU A 129 -11.88 12.96 12.08
C LEU A 129 -10.84 12.25 12.96
N CYS A 130 -9.55 12.54 12.82
CA CYS A 130 -8.49 11.86 13.57
C CYS A 130 -8.58 12.09 15.09
N LYS A 131 -9.15 13.23 15.53
CA LYS A 131 -9.36 13.55 16.96
C LYS A 131 -10.44 12.70 17.63
N ARG A 132 -11.25 11.96 16.87
CA ARG A 132 -12.34 11.16 17.41
C ARG A 132 -11.83 10.05 18.34
N PRO A 133 -12.36 9.92 19.56
CA PRO A 133 -11.92 8.89 20.51
C PRO A 133 -12.45 7.49 20.17
N ASP A 134 -13.44 7.38 19.29
CA ASP A 134 -14.11 6.13 18.93
C ASP A 134 -13.57 5.47 17.65
N ILE A 135 -12.57 6.06 16.98
CA ILE A 135 -11.91 5.44 15.83
C ILE A 135 -10.73 4.60 16.32
N ASP A 136 -10.65 3.36 15.81
CA ASP A 136 -9.52 2.45 16.00
C ASP A 136 -8.56 2.49 14.80
N LEU A 137 -9.11 2.54 13.58
CA LEU A 137 -8.38 2.45 12.30
C LEU A 137 -8.76 3.58 11.35
N VAL A 138 -7.76 4.24 10.75
CA VAL A 138 -7.93 5.16 9.61
C VAL A 138 -7.41 4.48 8.34
N TYR A 139 -8.30 4.28 7.36
CA TYR A 139 -7.97 3.83 6.01
C TYR A 139 -7.75 5.05 5.11
N VAL A 140 -6.56 5.18 4.55
CA VAL A 140 -6.14 6.32 3.73
C VAL A 140 -6.08 5.90 2.27
N ALA A 141 -6.99 6.45 1.46
CA ALA A 141 -7.09 6.28 0.00
C ALA A 141 -7.19 7.64 -0.72
N ALA A 142 -6.40 8.60 -0.25
CA ALA A 142 -6.30 9.94 -0.82
C ALA A 142 -5.40 9.94 -2.07
N ASP A 143 -5.08 11.11 -2.62
CA ASP A 143 -3.95 11.24 -3.53
C ASP A 143 -2.63 11.12 -2.77
N TRP A 144 -1.56 10.90 -3.52
CA TRP A 144 -0.24 10.58 -2.99
C TRP A 144 0.36 11.62 -2.06
N ASN A 145 0.15 12.90 -2.36
CA ASN A 145 0.68 13.97 -1.51
C ASN A 145 -0.04 14.02 -0.16
N HIS A 146 -1.26 13.48 -0.08
CA HIS A 146 -2.06 13.42 1.13
C HIS A 146 -1.94 12.10 1.90
N HIS A 147 -1.27 11.07 1.36
CA HIS A 147 -1.03 9.82 2.08
C HIS A 147 -0.29 10.07 3.41
N TYR A 148 0.89 10.68 3.34
CA TYR A 148 1.72 10.96 4.53
C TYR A 148 1.05 11.90 5.56
N PRO A 149 0.56 13.10 5.20
CA PRO A 149 0.01 14.02 6.21
C PRO A 149 -1.22 13.44 6.93
N VAL A 150 -2.09 12.71 6.22
CA VAL A 150 -3.24 12.03 6.85
C VAL A 150 -2.76 10.91 7.77
N ALA A 151 -1.84 10.06 7.29
CA ALA A 151 -1.31 8.95 8.08
C ALA A 151 -0.60 9.41 9.35
N LYS A 152 0.23 10.46 9.24
CA LYS A 152 0.89 11.10 10.37
C LYS A 152 -0.13 11.62 11.38
N CYS A 153 -1.14 12.36 10.93
CA CYS A 153 -2.19 12.90 11.79
C CYS A 153 -2.94 11.79 12.54
N ALA A 154 -3.26 10.69 11.85
CA ALA A 154 -3.92 9.53 12.45
C ALA A 154 -3.05 8.87 13.54
N LEU A 155 -1.78 8.59 13.24
CA LEU A 155 -0.84 7.98 14.21
C LEU A 155 -0.62 8.90 15.43
N GLU A 156 -0.44 10.21 15.22
CA GLU A 156 -0.30 11.20 16.30
C GLU A 156 -1.55 11.30 17.19
N ASN A 157 -2.73 10.96 16.67
CA ASN A 157 -3.99 10.90 17.42
C ASN A 157 -4.34 9.50 17.94
N GLY A 158 -3.39 8.57 17.97
CA GLY A 158 -3.58 7.28 18.61
C GLY A 158 -4.34 6.27 17.76
N LYS A 159 -4.33 6.40 16.43
CA LYS A 159 -5.08 5.53 15.50
C LYS A 159 -4.13 4.58 14.77
N HIS A 160 -4.56 3.33 14.59
CA HIS A 160 -3.94 2.48 13.58
C HIS A 160 -4.20 3.08 12.21
N THR A 161 -3.26 2.92 11.29
CA THR A 161 -3.36 3.51 9.96
C THR A 161 -3.07 2.47 8.89
N ALA A 162 -3.94 2.36 7.90
CA ALA A 162 -3.73 1.59 6.68
C ALA A 162 -3.72 2.54 5.48
N ILE A 163 -2.69 2.48 4.64
CA ILE A 163 -2.41 3.49 3.62
C ILE A 163 -2.30 2.83 2.25
N GLU A 164 -3.04 3.32 1.27
CA GLU A 164 -2.94 2.89 -0.13
C GLU A 164 -1.53 3.12 -0.67
N VAL A 165 -1.22 2.41 -1.75
CA VAL A 165 0.13 2.39 -2.31
C VAL A 165 0.38 3.51 -3.33
N PRO A 166 1.63 3.99 -3.46
CA PRO A 166 2.69 3.93 -2.45
C PRO A 166 2.29 4.77 -1.23
N SER A 167 2.65 4.34 -0.03
CA SER A 167 2.20 5.01 1.20
C SER A 167 3.05 6.21 1.62
N ALA A 168 4.26 6.34 1.07
CA ALA A 168 5.17 7.46 1.31
C ALA A 168 5.88 7.83 0.00
N MET A 169 6.12 9.12 -0.22
CA MET A 169 6.66 9.64 -1.49
C MET A 169 8.17 9.84 -1.47
N ASN A 170 8.81 9.75 -0.30
CA ASN A 170 10.24 9.95 -0.12
C ASN A 170 10.71 9.33 1.21
N LEU A 171 12.02 9.23 1.40
CA LEU A 171 12.70 8.66 2.56
C LEU A 171 12.39 9.40 3.86
N GLU A 172 12.22 10.71 3.85
CA GLU A 172 11.86 11.50 5.05
C GLU A 172 10.48 11.09 5.57
N GLN A 173 9.51 10.94 4.66
CA GLN A 173 8.18 10.43 5.01
C GLN A 173 8.25 8.97 5.49
N CYS A 174 9.06 8.13 4.84
CA CYS A 174 9.27 6.74 5.29
C CYS A 174 9.79 6.70 6.73
N TRP A 175 10.87 7.45 7.03
CA TRP A 175 11.46 7.51 8.37
C TRP A 175 10.51 8.08 9.41
N SER A 176 9.76 9.12 9.06
CA SER A 176 8.77 9.72 9.95
C SER A 176 7.67 8.72 10.33
N LEU A 177 7.15 7.95 9.37
CA LEU A 177 6.15 6.91 9.64
C LEU A 177 6.72 5.76 10.48
N ILE A 178 7.97 5.34 10.22
CA ILE A 178 8.67 4.35 11.05
C ILE A 178 8.77 4.85 12.49
N ASP A 179 9.30 6.06 12.70
CA ASP A 179 9.51 6.61 14.03
C ASP A 179 8.20 6.82 14.78
N LEU A 180 7.12 7.18 14.09
CA LEU A 180 5.78 7.25 14.66
C LEU A 180 5.28 5.87 15.08
N ALA A 181 5.38 4.85 14.24
CA ALA A 181 4.97 3.49 14.59
C ALA A 181 5.79 2.92 15.76
N GLU A 182 7.11 3.11 15.74
CA GLU A 182 8.03 2.70 16.81
C GLU A 182 7.73 3.40 18.15
N LYS A 183 7.35 4.68 18.12
CA LYS A 183 7.00 5.50 19.30
C LYS A 183 5.61 5.20 19.85
N THR A 184 4.62 5.17 18.97
CA THR A 184 3.20 5.07 19.35
C THR A 184 2.77 3.63 19.60
N ARG A 185 3.53 2.65 19.10
CA ARG A 185 3.18 1.23 19.09
C ARG A 185 1.85 0.96 18.38
N LEU A 186 1.58 1.75 17.33
CA LEU A 186 0.43 1.58 16.45
C LEU A 186 0.88 1.00 15.12
N HIS A 187 0.04 0.14 14.55
CA HIS A 187 0.23 -0.32 13.18
C HIS A 187 0.18 0.84 12.17
N CYS A 188 1.18 0.84 11.28
CA CYS A 188 1.20 1.60 10.04
C CYS A 188 1.34 0.57 8.90
N PHE A 189 0.24 0.30 8.21
CA PHE A 189 0.07 -0.82 7.28
C PHE A 189 0.03 -0.30 5.84
N ILE A 190 0.86 -0.87 4.96
CA ILE A 190 0.77 -0.64 3.52
C ILE A 190 -0.29 -1.56 2.92
N LEU A 191 -1.23 -0.99 2.16
CA LEU A 191 -2.32 -1.72 1.51
C LEU A 191 -1.88 -2.32 0.16
N GLU A 192 -0.82 -3.14 0.19
CA GLU A 192 -0.33 -3.85 -1.00
C GLU A 192 -1.17 -5.11 -1.24
N ASN A 193 -2.20 -4.96 -2.06
CA ASN A 193 -3.16 -6.00 -2.38
C ASN A 193 -2.58 -7.13 -3.24
N CYS A 194 -1.55 -6.89 -4.05
CA CYS A 194 -0.97 -7.93 -4.92
C CYS A 194 -0.35 -9.07 -4.10
N CYS A 195 0.13 -8.80 -2.88
CA CYS A 195 0.59 -9.87 -1.96
C CYS A 195 -0.49 -10.92 -1.66
N TYR A 196 -1.77 -10.62 -1.91
CA TYR A 196 -2.89 -11.53 -1.71
C TYR A 196 -3.48 -12.10 -3.01
N ASP A 197 -2.80 -11.93 -4.14
CA ASP A 197 -3.17 -12.56 -5.39
C ASP A 197 -3.09 -14.09 -5.28
N ASP A 198 -4.03 -14.78 -5.93
CA ASP A 198 -4.16 -16.23 -5.87
C ASP A 198 -2.87 -16.96 -6.27
N TYR A 199 -2.26 -16.58 -7.40
CA TYR A 199 -1.05 -17.25 -7.85
C TYR A 199 0.15 -16.91 -6.95
N GLU A 200 0.25 -15.67 -6.53
CA GLU A 200 1.39 -15.14 -5.75
C GLU A 200 1.41 -15.74 -4.34
N MET A 201 0.25 -15.87 -3.69
CA MET A 201 0.08 -16.54 -2.39
C MET A 201 0.39 -18.05 -2.43
N ASN A 202 -0.02 -18.72 -3.50
CA ASN A 202 0.26 -20.15 -3.68
C ASN A 202 1.77 -20.38 -3.99
N ALA A 203 2.38 -19.48 -4.77
CA ALA A 203 3.83 -19.48 -5.00
C ALA A 203 4.61 -19.19 -3.71
N LEU A 204 4.14 -18.27 -2.87
CA LEU A 204 4.71 -18.03 -1.54
C LEU A 204 4.65 -19.29 -0.67
N ALA A 205 3.51 -20.00 -0.64
CA ALA A 205 3.39 -21.26 0.09
C ALA A 205 4.37 -22.33 -0.42
N MET A 206 4.56 -22.43 -1.74
CA MET A 206 5.58 -23.30 -2.34
C MET A 206 7.01 -22.88 -1.97
N ALA A 207 7.30 -21.58 -1.94
CA ALA A 207 8.61 -21.06 -1.53
C ALA A 207 8.91 -21.40 -0.06
N GLN A 208 7.93 -21.22 0.83
CA GLN A 208 8.04 -21.54 2.26
C GLN A 208 8.23 -23.03 2.53
N ASP A 209 7.67 -23.91 1.68
CA ASP A 209 7.86 -25.36 1.75
C ASP A 209 9.13 -25.85 1.00
N GLY A 210 9.93 -24.93 0.46
CA GLY A 210 11.21 -25.22 -0.18
C GLY A 210 11.11 -25.84 -1.58
N VAL A 211 9.93 -25.78 -2.23
CA VAL A 211 9.68 -26.36 -3.57
C VAL A 211 10.66 -25.80 -4.61
N PHE A 212 10.98 -24.51 -4.54
CA PHE A 212 11.91 -23.87 -5.46
C PHE A 212 13.38 -24.01 -5.04
N GLY A 213 13.66 -24.65 -3.89
CA GLY A 213 14.96 -24.59 -3.23
C GLY A 213 15.30 -23.18 -2.77
N GLU A 214 16.58 -22.83 -2.73
CA GLU A 214 17.00 -21.44 -2.50
C GLU A 214 16.59 -20.57 -3.69
N ILE A 215 15.72 -19.58 -3.47
CA ILE A 215 15.38 -18.56 -4.47
C ILE A 215 16.59 -17.63 -4.62
N ILE A 216 17.13 -17.52 -5.83
CA ILE A 216 18.36 -16.75 -6.14
C ILE A 216 18.07 -15.47 -6.94
N ARG A 217 16.92 -15.43 -7.63
CA ARG A 217 16.48 -14.28 -8.41
C ARG A 217 14.96 -14.13 -8.37
N ALA A 218 14.49 -12.89 -8.31
CA ALA A 218 13.09 -12.56 -8.47
C ALA A 218 12.87 -11.37 -9.41
N GLU A 219 11.72 -11.32 -10.07
CA GLU A 219 11.34 -10.22 -10.96
C GLU A 219 9.89 -9.81 -10.68
N GLY A 220 9.64 -8.49 -10.65
CA GLY A 220 8.32 -7.90 -10.46
C GLY A 220 8.16 -6.64 -11.31
N ALA A 221 6.93 -6.18 -11.49
CA ALA A 221 6.66 -4.95 -12.23
C ALA A 221 5.34 -4.30 -11.88
N TYR A 222 5.20 -3.03 -12.25
CA TYR A 222 3.92 -2.42 -12.55
C TYR A 222 3.92 -1.87 -13.97
N ILE A 223 3.51 -2.74 -14.91
CA ILE A 223 3.31 -2.39 -16.32
C ILE A 223 1.81 -2.34 -16.58
N HIS A 224 1.27 -1.13 -16.71
CA HIS A 224 -0.15 -0.88 -16.85
C HIS A 224 -0.39 0.44 -17.57
N SER A 225 -0.73 0.42 -18.86
CA SER A 225 -1.10 1.65 -19.58
C SER A 225 -2.28 2.34 -18.89
N LEU A 226 -2.06 3.58 -18.43
CA LEU A 226 -3.07 4.36 -17.71
C LEU A 226 -3.85 5.34 -18.60
N GLU A 227 -3.75 5.20 -19.92
CA GLU A 227 -4.42 6.07 -20.92
C GLU A 227 -5.88 6.39 -20.56
N TRP A 228 -6.63 5.39 -20.07
CA TRP A 228 -8.06 5.47 -19.80
C TRP A 228 -8.38 6.03 -18.40
N PHE A 229 -7.36 6.20 -17.56
CA PHE A 229 -7.50 6.60 -16.16
C PHE A 229 -7.02 8.02 -15.88
N TRP A 230 -6.20 8.62 -16.74
CA TRP A 230 -5.62 9.95 -16.49
C TRP A 230 -6.67 11.01 -16.12
N ASP A 231 -7.78 11.06 -16.85
CA ASP A 231 -8.85 12.04 -16.60
C ASP A 231 -9.76 11.68 -15.41
N ALA A 232 -9.68 10.43 -14.92
CA ALA A 232 -10.45 9.99 -13.76
C ALA A 232 -9.77 10.36 -12.43
N TYR A 233 -8.46 10.65 -12.44
CA TYR A 233 -7.76 11.14 -11.26
C TYR A 233 -8.29 12.50 -10.84
N TRP A 234 -8.22 12.77 -9.53
CA TRP A 234 -8.79 13.99 -8.98
C TRP A 234 -8.04 15.23 -9.44
N LYS A 235 -8.82 16.27 -9.77
CA LYS A 235 -8.35 17.62 -10.07
C LYS A 235 -8.38 18.45 -8.80
N ASP A 236 -7.24 19.03 -8.43
CA ASP A 236 -7.18 19.99 -7.33
C ASP A 236 -7.98 21.27 -7.68
N PRO A 237 -9.05 21.61 -6.93
CA PRO A 237 -9.84 22.80 -7.18
C PRO A 237 -9.16 24.09 -6.71
N ALA A 238 -8.07 24.01 -5.94
CA ALA A 238 -7.26 25.16 -5.55
C ALA A 238 -6.32 25.63 -6.69
N ASP A 239 -6.37 24.99 -7.87
CA ASP A 239 -5.64 25.37 -9.08
C ASP A 239 -4.11 25.34 -8.92
N ASN A 240 -3.59 24.50 -8.01
CA ASN A 240 -2.15 24.23 -7.90
C ASN A 240 -1.61 23.42 -9.10
N ASP A 241 -2.50 22.97 -9.98
CA ASP A 241 -2.20 22.29 -11.24
C ASP A 241 -2.61 23.17 -12.43
N VAL A 242 -1.75 24.15 -12.72
CA VAL A 242 -1.97 25.15 -13.80
C VAL A 242 -2.10 24.54 -15.19
N ASP A 243 -1.67 23.30 -15.37
CA ASP A 243 -1.76 22.55 -16.62
C ASP A 243 -2.96 21.60 -16.64
N ASN A 244 -3.72 21.48 -15.55
CA ASN A 244 -4.89 20.61 -15.42
C ASN A 244 -4.59 19.14 -15.80
N LEU A 245 -3.45 18.62 -15.37
CA LEU A 245 -3.00 17.25 -15.61
C LEU A 245 -3.59 16.23 -14.62
N HIS A 246 -4.22 16.71 -13.55
CA HIS A 246 -4.66 15.96 -12.39
C HIS A 246 -3.46 15.39 -11.60
N TRP A 247 -3.70 14.99 -10.36
CA TRP A 247 -2.58 14.75 -9.42
C TRP A 247 -1.58 13.70 -9.91
N ARG A 248 -2.03 12.61 -10.56
CA ARG A 248 -1.17 11.48 -10.95
C ARG A 248 -0.23 11.84 -12.11
N LEU A 249 -0.78 12.35 -13.22
CA LEU A 249 0.04 12.70 -14.38
C LEU A 249 0.94 13.90 -14.07
N LYS A 250 0.45 14.86 -13.28
CA LYS A 250 1.29 15.94 -12.73
C LYS A 250 2.47 15.36 -11.95
N TYR A 251 2.23 14.40 -11.06
CA TYR A 251 3.30 13.75 -10.29
C TYR A 251 4.31 13.03 -11.20
N ASN A 252 3.87 12.29 -12.23
CA ASN A 252 4.78 11.68 -13.21
C ASN A 252 5.59 12.71 -14.02
N LYS A 253 4.98 13.83 -14.42
CA LYS A 253 5.68 14.93 -15.11
C LYS A 253 6.76 15.53 -14.20
N GLU A 254 6.44 15.69 -12.92
CA GLU A 254 7.24 16.38 -11.91
C GLU A 254 8.22 15.47 -11.16
N ASN A 255 8.23 14.16 -11.35
CA ASN A 255 9.10 13.27 -10.57
C ASN A 255 9.75 12.22 -11.47
N ARG A 256 10.92 11.75 -11.11
CA ARG A 256 11.62 10.62 -11.74
C ARG A 256 11.66 9.44 -10.77
N GLY A 257 12.00 8.24 -11.26
CA GLY A 257 12.10 7.03 -10.44
C GLY A 257 11.07 5.96 -10.78
N ASP A 258 11.15 4.84 -10.07
CA ASP A 258 10.05 3.89 -10.00
C ASP A 258 9.00 4.42 -9.02
N LEU A 259 8.01 5.13 -9.57
CA LEU A 259 7.00 5.83 -8.79
C LEU A 259 5.91 4.89 -8.25
N TYR A 260 5.93 3.59 -8.58
CA TYR A 260 4.85 2.66 -8.20
C TYR A 260 5.31 1.21 -8.01
N ALA A 261 6.48 1.03 -7.38
CA ALA A 261 7.16 -0.26 -7.27
C ALA A 261 6.39 -1.35 -6.50
N THR A 262 5.55 -0.93 -5.55
CA THR A 262 4.91 -1.77 -4.51
C THR A 262 4.27 -3.05 -5.06
N HIS A 263 3.44 -2.96 -6.11
CA HIS A 263 2.73 -4.11 -6.69
C HIS A 263 3.66 -5.19 -7.26
N GLY A 264 4.82 -4.79 -7.79
CA GLY A 264 5.82 -5.73 -8.30
C GLY A 264 6.75 -6.24 -7.21
N LEU A 265 7.06 -5.39 -6.23
CA LEU A 265 8.08 -5.66 -5.21
C LEU A 265 7.55 -6.43 -4.00
N GLY A 266 6.37 -6.10 -3.49
CA GLY A 266 5.82 -6.71 -2.27
C GLY A 266 5.78 -8.24 -2.31
N PRO A 267 5.12 -8.85 -3.33
CA PRO A 267 5.01 -10.31 -3.42
C PRO A 267 6.36 -11.03 -3.49
N VAL A 268 7.32 -10.49 -4.26
CA VAL A 268 8.65 -11.09 -4.37
C VAL A 268 9.51 -10.86 -3.13
N ALA A 269 9.34 -9.72 -2.44
CA ALA A 269 10.02 -9.44 -1.19
C ALA A 269 9.59 -10.41 -0.07
N GLN A 270 8.30 -10.77 -0.01
CA GLN A 270 7.80 -11.81 0.89
C GLN A 270 8.41 -13.18 0.61
N CYS A 271 8.53 -13.57 -0.67
CA CYS A 271 9.17 -14.83 -1.07
C CYS A 271 10.67 -14.87 -0.78
N LEU A 272 11.30 -13.71 -0.57
CA LEU A 272 12.73 -13.56 -0.29
C LEU A 272 13.03 -13.34 1.19
N ASP A 273 12.01 -13.35 2.05
CA ASP A 273 12.11 -13.08 3.48
C ASP A 273 12.72 -11.71 3.81
N ILE A 274 12.43 -10.68 3.01
CA ILE A 274 12.91 -9.32 3.26
C ILE A 274 12.37 -8.83 4.63
N HIS A 275 13.28 -8.32 5.47
CA HIS A 275 13.11 -7.99 6.90
C HIS A 275 12.87 -9.17 7.86
N ARG A 276 12.87 -10.40 7.35
CA ARG A 276 12.73 -11.64 8.13
C ARG A 276 13.85 -12.62 7.78
N GLY A 277 15.07 -12.11 7.66
CA GLY A 277 16.27 -12.91 7.40
C GLY A 277 17.00 -12.59 6.10
N ASP A 278 16.51 -11.65 5.29
CA ASP A 278 17.28 -11.00 4.22
C ASP A 278 16.87 -9.51 4.16
N ARG A 279 17.58 -8.72 3.37
CA ARG A 279 17.24 -7.31 3.08
C ARG A 279 17.87 -6.85 1.79
N PHE A 280 17.35 -5.79 1.17
CA PHE A 280 18.07 -5.13 0.09
C PHE A 280 19.25 -4.31 0.64
N THR A 281 20.30 -4.21 -0.17
CA THR A 281 21.57 -3.56 0.22
C THR A 281 22.04 -2.54 -0.79
N THR A 282 21.80 -2.77 -2.07
CA THR A 282 22.20 -1.85 -3.15
C THR A 282 21.22 -1.94 -4.31
N LEU A 283 20.94 -0.81 -4.96
CA LEU A 283 20.27 -0.75 -6.25
C LEU A 283 21.09 -0.02 -7.30
N VAL A 284 20.76 -0.29 -8.56
CA VAL A 284 21.04 0.56 -9.72
C VAL A 284 19.74 0.68 -10.51
N ALA A 285 19.38 1.88 -10.91
CA ALA A 285 18.20 2.16 -11.72
C ALA A 285 18.57 2.88 -13.02
N MET A 286 17.84 2.56 -14.08
CA MET A 286 17.91 3.22 -15.39
C MET A 286 16.48 3.42 -15.90
N ASP A 287 16.26 4.49 -16.66
CA ASP A 287 15.00 4.72 -17.36
C ASP A 287 15.26 5.11 -18.82
N THR A 288 14.20 5.04 -19.62
CA THR A 288 14.18 5.61 -20.96
C THR A 288 14.02 7.12 -20.87
N ASP A 289 14.27 7.83 -21.98
CA ASP A 289 13.69 9.15 -22.15
C ASP A 289 12.15 9.09 -22.07
N PRO A 290 11.48 10.19 -21.68
CA PRO A 290 10.01 10.31 -21.62
C PRO A 290 9.42 10.59 -23.02
N PHE A 291 9.54 9.63 -23.92
CA PHE A 291 9.10 9.79 -25.31
C PHE A 291 7.60 10.09 -25.40
N PHE A 292 6.77 9.30 -24.72
CA PHE A 292 5.32 9.43 -24.75
C PHE A 292 4.80 10.44 -23.73
N GLY A 293 5.40 10.54 -22.53
CA GLY A 293 4.93 11.46 -21.50
C GLY A 293 4.84 12.93 -21.93
N LYS A 294 5.79 13.39 -22.74
CA LYS A 294 5.76 14.75 -23.31
C LYS A 294 4.64 14.94 -24.32
N GLU A 295 4.40 13.93 -25.17
CA GLU A 295 3.32 13.95 -26.16
C GLU A 295 1.96 13.97 -25.47
N LEU A 296 1.75 13.12 -24.47
CA LEU A 296 0.51 13.07 -23.70
C LEU A 296 0.16 14.41 -23.02
N VAL A 297 1.15 15.08 -22.39
CA VAL A 297 0.94 16.41 -21.82
C VAL A 297 0.58 17.42 -22.89
N LYS A 298 1.22 17.37 -24.07
CA LYS A 298 0.89 18.25 -25.19
C LYS A 298 -0.52 18.02 -25.72
N GLU A 299 -0.94 16.76 -25.85
CA GLU A 299 -2.29 16.40 -26.28
C GLU A 299 -3.36 16.89 -25.30
N LYS A 300 -3.12 16.74 -23.99
CA LYS A 300 -4.06 17.17 -22.94
C LYS A 300 -4.16 18.68 -22.78
N THR A 301 -3.05 19.39 -22.93
CA THR A 301 -2.98 20.83 -22.60
C THR A 301 -3.01 21.74 -23.83
N GLY A 302 -2.73 21.20 -25.02
CA GLY A 302 -2.45 21.97 -26.23
C GLY A 302 -1.13 22.74 -26.20
N LYS A 303 -0.32 22.61 -25.13
CA LYS A 303 0.94 23.32 -24.94
C LYS A 303 2.12 22.37 -25.08
N GLU A 304 3.23 22.84 -25.61
CA GLU A 304 4.46 22.04 -25.65
C GLU A 304 4.96 21.69 -24.24
N CYS A 305 5.18 20.39 -23.98
CA CYS A 305 5.78 19.91 -22.74
C CYS A 305 7.31 19.87 -22.87
N LYS A 306 7.99 20.87 -22.30
CA LYS A 306 9.46 20.95 -22.36
C LYS A 306 10.14 19.95 -21.43
N GLU A 307 9.56 19.74 -20.25
CA GLU A 307 10.13 18.91 -19.19
C GLU A 307 9.09 17.90 -18.69
N PHE A 308 9.50 16.63 -18.68
CA PHE A 308 8.78 15.51 -18.10
C PHE A 308 9.86 14.62 -17.48
N ARG A 309 9.83 14.41 -16.16
CA ARG A 309 10.95 13.78 -15.46
C ARG A 309 10.91 12.26 -15.49
N ASN A 310 9.73 11.64 -15.40
CA ASN A 310 9.64 10.18 -15.37
C ASN A 310 9.84 9.59 -16.77
N GLY A 311 10.86 8.74 -16.94
CA GLY A 311 10.98 7.93 -18.14
C GLY A 311 9.75 7.03 -18.35
N ASP A 312 9.42 6.75 -19.61
CA ASP A 312 8.27 5.90 -19.94
C ASP A 312 8.42 4.47 -19.37
N HIS A 313 9.65 3.97 -19.30
CA HIS A 313 9.99 2.71 -18.65
C HIS A 313 11.18 2.91 -17.71
N THR A 314 11.06 2.44 -16.47
CA THR A 314 12.13 2.39 -15.47
C THR A 314 12.44 0.93 -15.13
N THR A 315 13.71 0.56 -15.08
CA THR A 315 14.20 -0.75 -14.61
C THR A 315 15.14 -0.55 -13.43
N THR A 316 14.88 -1.24 -12.33
CA THR A 316 15.68 -1.21 -11.11
C THR A 316 16.23 -2.60 -10.82
N LEU A 317 17.55 -2.73 -10.72
CA LEU A 317 18.24 -3.94 -10.28
C LEU A 317 18.73 -3.78 -8.84
N MET A 318 18.42 -4.76 -8.00
CA MET A 318 18.70 -4.73 -6.56
C MET A 318 19.47 -5.98 -6.13
N ARG A 319 20.33 -5.81 -5.12
CA ARG A 319 21.08 -6.89 -4.46
C ARG A 319 20.65 -7.05 -3.02
N THR A 320 20.43 -8.29 -2.59
CA THR A 320 20.15 -8.60 -1.19
C THR A 320 21.41 -8.85 -0.37
N ALA A 321 21.32 -8.82 0.96
CA ALA A 321 22.43 -9.13 1.87
C ALA A 321 22.95 -10.57 1.69
N LYS A 322 22.08 -11.49 1.28
CA LYS A 322 22.45 -12.87 0.90
C LYS A 322 22.93 -13.03 -0.54
N GLY A 323 23.10 -11.93 -1.29
CA GLY A 323 23.64 -11.93 -2.64
C GLY A 323 22.65 -12.31 -3.73
N LYS A 324 21.34 -12.33 -3.44
CA LYS A 324 20.28 -12.56 -4.43
C LYS A 324 20.07 -11.31 -5.28
N VAL A 325 19.47 -11.47 -6.46
CA VAL A 325 19.20 -10.36 -7.40
C VAL A 325 17.70 -10.19 -7.61
N VAL A 326 17.22 -8.96 -7.51
CA VAL A 326 15.82 -8.63 -7.80
C VAL A 326 15.75 -7.56 -8.88
N GLU A 327 14.81 -7.72 -9.81
CA GLU A 327 14.51 -6.75 -10.85
C GLU A 327 13.08 -6.24 -10.70
N ILE A 328 12.90 -4.91 -10.67
CA ILE A 328 11.58 -4.27 -10.67
C ILE A 328 11.47 -3.35 -11.88
N GLN A 329 10.33 -3.40 -12.57
CA GLN A 329 10.03 -2.55 -13.71
C GLN A 329 8.79 -1.68 -13.49
N HIS A 330 8.80 -0.45 -13.99
CA HIS A 330 7.68 0.47 -13.93
C HIS A 330 7.41 1.10 -15.29
N ASN A 331 6.19 0.97 -15.79
CA ASN A 331 5.72 1.64 -16.99
C ASN A 331 4.19 1.83 -16.95
N VAL A 332 3.76 3.08 -16.96
CA VAL A 332 2.34 3.47 -16.97
C VAL A 332 1.94 4.26 -18.21
N MET A 333 2.89 4.46 -19.13
CA MET A 333 2.79 5.42 -20.22
C MET A 333 2.44 4.74 -21.54
N THR A 334 3.10 3.62 -21.86
CA THR A 334 3.04 3.06 -23.21
C THR A 334 1.97 1.97 -23.37
N PRO A 335 1.25 1.91 -24.52
CA PRO A 335 0.26 0.87 -24.79
C PRO A 335 0.89 -0.54 -24.81
N GLN A 336 0.52 -1.38 -23.84
CA GLN A 336 0.95 -2.78 -23.76
C GLN A 336 0.04 -3.56 -22.79
N PRO A 337 0.01 -4.90 -22.86
CA PRO A 337 -0.76 -5.72 -21.93
C PRO A 337 -0.36 -5.48 -20.47
N TYR A 338 -1.34 -5.53 -19.57
CA TYR A 338 -1.10 -5.47 -18.13
C TYR A 338 -0.15 -6.59 -17.69
N ASN A 339 0.87 -6.25 -16.91
CA ASN A 339 1.90 -7.19 -16.52
C ASN A 339 2.56 -6.79 -15.19
N ARG A 340 2.60 -7.71 -14.21
CA ARG A 340 3.38 -7.54 -12.98
C ARG A 340 4.64 -8.40 -12.91
N LEU A 341 4.97 -9.10 -14.00
CA LEU A 341 5.96 -10.16 -14.14
C LEU A 341 5.73 -11.33 -13.18
N PHE A 342 5.95 -11.10 -11.89
CA PHE A 342 6.02 -12.07 -10.81
C PHE A 342 6.75 -13.35 -11.26
N LYS A 343 8.07 -13.31 -11.15
CA LYS A 343 8.92 -14.46 -11.44
C LYS A 343 9.81 -14.79 -10.26
N LEU A 344 9.94 -16.08 -9.99
CA LEU A 344 10.88 -16.61 -9.01
C LEU A 344 11.78 -17.63 -9.72
N THR A 345 13.09 -17.49 -9.56
CA THR A 345 14.06 -18.49 -9.99
C THR A 345 14.80 -18.99 -8.77
N GLY A 346 14.62 -20.27 -8.46
CA GLY A 346 15.33 -20.97 -7.41
C GLY A 346 16.18 -22.11 -7.93
N THR A 347 17.02 -22.64 -7.05
CA THR A 347 17.97 -23.73 -7.35
C THR A 347 17.30 -25.04 -7.77
N LYS A 348 16.01 -25.23 -7.46
CA LYS A 348 15.24 -26.44 -7.80
C LYS A 348 14.02 -26.17 -8.67
N GLY A 349 13.65 -24.92 -8.92
CA GLY A 349 12.43 -24.62 -9.65
C GLY A 349 12.26 -23.15 -10.03
N TYR A 350 11.22 -22.91 -10.81
CA TYR A 350 10.86 -21.63 -11.42
C TYR A 350 9.35 -21.44 -11.38
N ALA A 351 8.92 -20.21 -11.09
CA ALA A 351 7.53 -19.78 -11.15
C ALA A 351 7.42 -18.48 -11.95
N THR A 352 6.36 -18.36 -12.75
CA THR A 352 6.02 -17.13 -13.49
C THR A 352 4.52 -17.00 -13.59
N LYS A 353 4.00 -15.78 -13.41
CA LYS A 353 2.57 -15.51 -13.59
C LYS A 353 2.23 -14.91 -14.95
N TYR A 354 3.10 -14.05 -15.49
CA TYR A 354 2.84 -13.32 -16.72
C TYR A 354 3.76 -13.77 -17.86
N PRO A 355 3.29 -13.79 -19.12
CA PRO A 355 1.91 -13.54 -19.54
C PRO A 355 0.92 -14.66 -19.17
N GLU A 356 1.42 -15.84 -18.78
CA GLU A 356 0.62 -16.97 -18.32
C GLU A 356 1.21 -17.62 -17.06
N PRO A 357 0.37 -18.13 -16.15
CA PRO A 357 0.83 -18.82 -14.96
C PRO A 357 1.43 -20.18 -15.31
N LYS A 358 2.74 -20.33 -15.07
CA LYS A 358 3.50 -21.56 -15.35
C LYS A 358 4.49 -21.89 -14.22
N LEU A 359 4.82 -23.17 -14.08
CA LEU A 359 5.81 -23.70 -13.14
C LEU A 359 6.78 -24.60 -13.91
N ALA A 360 8.05 -24.61 -13.51
CA ALA A 360 9.03 -25.60 -13.96
C ALA A 360 9.84 -26.07 -12.76
N LEU A 361 9.97 -27.38 -12.55
CA LEU A 361 10.61 -27.97 -11.39
C LEU A 361 11.65 -29.02 -11.81
N SER A 362 12.73 -29.11 -11.05
CA SER A 362 13.70 -30.22 -11.17
C SER A 362 13.11 -31.52 -10.64
N GLY A 363 13.63 -32.67 -11.08
CA GLY A 363 13.16 -33.99 -10.64
C GLY A 363 13.22 -34.22 -9.13
N ASP A 364 14.15 -33.54 -8.46
CA ASP A 364 14.35 -33.64 -7.01
C ASP A 364 13.59 -32.59 -6.20
N ALA A 365 12.91 -31.64 -6.86
CA ALA A 365 12.24 -30.50 -6.21
C ALA A 365 11.12 -30.92 -5.25
N LEU A 366 10.47 -32.04 -5.53
CA LEU A 366 9.31 -32.51 -4.77
C LEU A 366 9.65 -33.54 -3.69
N LYS A 367 10.92 -33.99 -3.61
CA LYS A 367 11.37 -34.90 -2.54
C LYS A 367 11.06 -34.26 -1.19
N ASP A 368 10.46 -35.04 -0.29
CA ASP A 368 10.13 -34.66 1.10
C ASP A 368 9.07 -33.56 1.29
N THR A 369 8.55 -32.95 0.22
CA THR A 369 7.44 -31.99 0.30
C THR A 369 6.09 -32.69 0.51
N GLY A 370 5.99 -33.99 0.24
CA GLY A 370 4.74 -34.75 0.19
C GLY A 370 3.82 -34.36 -0.98
N ALA A 371 4.37 -33.76 -2.04
CA ALA A 371 3.59 -33.39 -3.23
C ALA A 371 3.32 -34.62 -4.11
N PRO A 372 2.28 -34.59 -4.97
CA PRO A 372 2.07 -35.64 -5.95
C PRO A 372 3.38 -35.90 -6.69
N GLN A 373 3.86 -37.14 -6.65
CA GLN A 373 5.04 -37.53 -7.41
C GLN A 373 4.67 -37.51 -8.88
N VAL A 374 5.50 -36.86 -9.68
CA VAL A 374 5.22 -36.66 -11.09
C VAL A 374 6.37 -37.24 -11.89
N ASP A 375 6.06 -38.15 -12.81
CA ASP A 375 7.06 -38.76 -13.68
C ASP A 375 7.63 -37.69 -14.64
N ASN A 376 8.92 -37.81 -14.97
CA ASN A 376 9.63 -37.00 -15.97
C ASN A 376 9.74 -35.48 -15.70
N LEU A 377 9.73 -35.05 -14.44
CA LEU A 377 10.10 -33.67 -14.10
C LEU A 377 11.55 -33.39 -14.52
N ASN A 378 11.71 -32.47 -15.47
CA ASN A 378 12.98 -31.85 -15.77
C ASN A 378 12.74 -30.35 -15.97
N ALA A 379 13.66 -29.53 -15.46
CA ALA A 379 13.51 -28.08 -15.49
C ALA A 379 13.72 -27.46 -16.89
N HIS A 380 13.84 -28.27 -17.96
CA HIS A 380 14.00 -27.77 -19.33
C HIS A 380 12.66 -27.32 -19.94
N GLY A 381 11.52 -27.72 -19.37
CA GLY A 381 10.19 -27.32 -19.85
C GLY A 381 9.25 -26.97 -18.70
N PHE A 382 8.18 -26.25 -19.03
CA PHE A 382 7.09 -26.04 -18.08
C PHE A 382 6.35 -27.34 -17.80
N MET A 383 5.87 -27.47 -16.56
CA MET A 383 4.92 -28.50 -16.17
C MET A 383 3.67 -28.43 -17.07
N SER A 384 3.03 -29.57 -17.32
CA SER A 384 1.74 -29.59 -17.99
C SER A 384 0.68 -28.89 -17.13
N ASP A 385 -0.43 -28.45 -17.73
CA ASP A 385 -1.47 -27.75 -16.97
C ASP A 385 -2.03 -28.63 -15.84
N ALA A 386 -2.23 -29.93 -16.07
CA ALA A 386 -2.68 -30.85 -15.03
C ALA A 386 -1.71 -30.94 -13.83
N GLN A 387 -0.40 -30.94 -14.09
CA GLN A 387 0.63 -30.98 -13.04
C GLN A 387 0.70 -29.65 -12.29
N LYS A 388 0.67 -28.53 -13.00
CA LYS A 388 0.61 -27.19 -12.42
C LYS A 388 -0.63 -27.04 -11.54
N ASP A 389 -1.80 -27.43 -12.04
CA ASP A 389 -3.06 -27.32 -11.30
C ASP A 389 -3.05 -28.19 -10.03
N ALA A 390 -2.46 -29.39 -10.09
CA ALA A 390 -2.25 -30.22 -8.90
C ALA A 390 -1.35 -29.54 -7.85
N MET A 391 -0.30 -28.85 -8.30
CA MET A 391 0.56 -28.06 -7.40
C MET A 391 -0.21 -26.88 -6.80
N MET A 392 -0.92 -26.10 -7.62
CA MET A 392 -1.73 -24.97 -7.14
C MET A 392 -2.79 -25.44 -6.12
N ALA A 393 -3.44 -26.57 -6.37
CA ALA A 393 -4.44 -27.14 -5.45
C ALA A 393 -3.83 -27.61 -4.13
N LYS A 394 -2.66 -28.26 -4.19
CA LYS A 394 -1.95 -28.70 -2.98
C LYS A 394 -1.53 -27.53 -2.10
N TYR A 395 -0.90 -26.51 -2.70
CA TYR A 395 -0.38 -25.35 -1.98
C TYR A 395 -1.41 -24.23 -1.86
N TYR A 396 -2.69 -24.53 -2.13
CA TYR A 396 -3.75 -23.54 -2.09
C TYR A 396 -3.83 -22.88 -0.71
N HIS A 397 -3.49 -21.61 -0.65
CA HIS A 397 -3.17 -20.93 0.60
C HIS A 397 -4.39 -20.87 1.53
N PRO A 398 -4.25 -21.19 2.84
CA PRO A 398 -5.39 -21.21 3.78
C PRO A 398 -6.18 -19.89 3.86
N ILE A 399 -5.50 -18.75 3.78
CA ILE A 399 -6.13 -17.42 3.73
C ILE A 399 -7.05 -17.28 2.51
N LEU A 400 -6.64 -17.77 1.35
CA LEU A 400 -7.46 -17.72 0.14
C LEU A 400 -8.70 -18.59 0.31
N LYS A 401 -8.54 -19.84 0.78
CA LYS A 401 -9.67 -20.74 1.11
C LYS A 401 -10.72 -20.06 1.98
N LYS A 402 -10.28 -19.23 2.92
CA LYS A 402 -11.16 -18.57 3.88
C LYS A 402 -11.90 -17.35 3.32
N TYR A 403 -11.22 -16.54 2.50
CA TYR A 403 -11.71 -15.21 2.14
C TYR A 403 -11.97 -14.99 0.66
N VAL A 404 -11.22 -15.63 -0.25
CA VAL A 404 -11.24 -15.24 -1.67
C VAL A 404 -12.59 -15.52 -2.32
N GLU A 405 -13.25 -16.64 -1.98
CA GLU A 405 -14.57 -16.97 -2.54
C GLU A 405 -15.65 -15.98 -2.08
N LYS A 406 -15.55 -15.46 -0.85
CA LYS A 406 -16.47 -14.44 -0.32
C LYS A 406 -16.30 -13.09 -0.99
N GLY A 407 -15.14 -12.85 -1.61
CA GLY A 407 -14.74 -11.57 -2.16
C GLY A 407 -14.35 -11.59 -3.63
N ARG A 408 -14.55 -12.68 -4.38
CA ARG A 408 -14.03 -12.82 -5.75
C ARG A 408 -14.48 -11.71 -6.70
N ASP A 409 -15.73 -11.26 -6.53
CA ASP A 409 -16.32 -10.16 -7.30
C ASP A 409 -16.00 -8.76 -6.71
N LEU A 410 -15.19 -8.69 -5.64
CA LEU A 410 -14.88 -7.48 -4.88
C LEU A 410 -13.42 -7.05 -5.07
N GLY A 411 -13.14 -6.50 -6.25
CA GLY A 411 -11.88 -5.85 -6.58
C GLY A 411 -10.79 -6.82 -7.02
N HIS A 412 -10.25 -6.61 -8.23
CA HIS A 412 -9.07 -7.30 -8.78
C HIS A 412 -9.06 -8.84 -8.61
N GLY A 413 -10.22 -9.51 -8.72
CA GLY A 413 -10.32 -10.96 -8.55
C GLY A 413 -10.37 -11.46 -7.10
N GLY A 414 -10.55 -10.54 -6.14
CA GLY A 414 -10.80 -10.81 -4.72
C GLY A 414 -9.64 -10.52 -3.78
N MET A 415 -8.43 -10.26 -4.31
CA MET A 415 -7.25 -9.96 -3.49
C MET A 415 -7.45 -8.75 -2.56
N ASP A 416 -8.21 -7.75 -3.01
CA ASP A 416 -8.56 -6.57 -2.22
C ASP A 416 -9.36 -6.95 -0.96
N PHE A 417 -10.34 -7.85 -1.10
CA PHE A 417 -11.16 -8.30 0.01
C PHE A 417 -10.37 -9.19 0.98
N VAL A 418 -9.45 -10.01 0.45
CA VAL A 418 -8.55 -10.84 1.26
C VAL A 418 -7.66 -9.96 2.14
N MET A 419 -7.02 -8.95 1.54
CA MET A 419 -6.16 -7.98 2.26
C MET A 419 -6.92 -7.30 3.40
N ASP A 420 -8.07 -6.69 3.10
CA ASP A 420 -8.86 -5.96 4.09
C ASP A 420 -9.37 -6.89 5.20
N SER A 421 -9.78 -8.11 4.84
CA SER A 421 -10.21 -9.13 5.80
C SER A 421 -9.06 -9.58 6.70
N ARG A 422 -7.83 -9.67 6.17
CA ARG A 422 -6.63 -10.02 6.93
C ARG A 422 -6.20 -8.93 7.88
N LEU A 423 -6.23 -7.67 7.45
CA LEU A 423 -6.03 -6.52 8.32
C LEU A 423 -7.00 -6.55 9.51
N VAL A 424 -8.30 -6.69 9.25
CA VAL A 424 -9.32 -6.76 10.31
C VAL A 424 -9.14 -7.99 11.19
N TYR A 425 -8.84 -9.16 10.61
CA TYR A 425 -8.59 -10.39 11.37
C TYR A 425 -7.42 -10.23 12.34
N CYS A 426 -6.30 -9.65 11.91
CA CYS A 426 -5.15 -9.48 12.78
C CYS A 426 -5.45 -8.49 13.92
N LEU A 427 -6.14 -7.38 13.63
CA LEU A 427 -6.57 -6.43 14.66
C LEU A 427 -7.53 -7.07 15.67
N GLN A 428 -8.52 -7.85 15.20
CA GLN A 428 -9.50 -8.53 16.06
C GLN A 428 -8.88 -9.58 16.97
N ASN A 429 -7.76 -10.19 16.56
CA ASN A 429 -7.07 -11.22 17.32
C ASN A 429 -5.79 -10.72 18.02
N GLY A 430 -5.43 -9.45 17.88
CA GLY A 430 -4.21 -8.89 18.48
C GLY A 430 -2.93 -9.51 17.93
N LEU A 431 -2.89 -9.76 16.62
CA LEU A 431 -1.76 -10.39 15.93
C LEU A 431 -0.90 -9.36 15.20
N PRO A 432 0.37 -9.68 14.90
CA PRO A 432 1.12 -8.96 13.89
C PRO A 432 0.38 -8.88 12.56
N LEU A 433 0.57 -7.77 11.86
CA LEU A 433 0.07 -7.63 10.48
C LEU A 433 1.01 -8.35 9.51
N ASP A 434 0.44 -8.75 8.38
CA ASP A 434 1.16 -9.46 7.31
C ASP A 434 2.21 -8.58 6.62
N MET A 435 2.08 -7.26 6.72
CA MET A 435 3.04 -6.27 6.24
C MET A 435 3.15 -5.20 7.30
N ASP A 436 4.35 -4.69 7.57
CA ASP A 436 4.57 -3.66 8.59
C ASP A 436 5.13 -2.36 8.01
N VAL A 437 5.48 -1.43 8.90
CA VAL A 437 5.98 -0.10 8.51
C VAL A 437 7.35 -0.16 7.82
N TYR A 438 8.12 -1.24 8.02
CA TYR A 438 9.40 -1.42 7.34
C TYR A 438 9.19 -1.90 5.91
N ASP A 439 8.25 -2.82 5.68
CA ASP A 439 7.82 -3.20 4.33
C ASP A 439 7.35 -1.97 3.55
N LEU A 440 6.52 -1.15 4.18
CA LEU A 440 6.05 0.11 3.63
C LEU A 440 7.22 0.98 3.14
N ALA A 441 8.21 1.21 4.01
CA ALA A 441 9.35 2.05 3.70
C ALA A 441 10.25 1.46 2.62
N GLU A 442 10.57 0.17 2.72
CA GLU A 442 11.42 -0.55 1.77
C GLU A 442 10.81 -0.52 0.37
N TRP A 443 9.49 -0.69 0.25
CA TRP A 443 8.84 -0.73 -1.06
C TRP A 443 8.60 0.67 -1.65
N CYS A 444 8.33 1.67 -0.81
CA CYS A 444 8.10 3.05 -1.26
C CYS A 444 9.40 3.80 -1.60
N CYS A 445 10.55 3.39 -1.05
CA CYS A 445 11.80 4.14 -1.24
C CYS A 445 12.39 4.08 -2.66
N LEU A 446 11.93 3.15 -3.51
CA LEU A 446 12.47 2.95 -4.86
C LEU A 446 12.37 4.20 -5.75
N ALA A 447 11.36 5.04 -5.55
CA ALA A 447 11.23 6.28 -6.30
C ALA A 447 12.42 7.22 -6.05
N GLU A 448 12.74 7.50 -4.78
CA GLU A 448 13.81 8.42 -4.42
C GLU A 448 15.20 7.80 -4.61
N LEU A 449 15.41 6.55 -4.19
CA LEU A 449 16.69 5.87 -4.38
C LEU A 449 16.99 5.66 -5.87
N GLY A 450 15.98 5.29 -6.66
CA GLY A 450 16.10 5.16 -8.12
C GLY A 450 16.41 6.50 -8.79
N THR A 451 15.77 7.60 -8.35
CA THR A 451 16.13 8.95 -8.80
C THR A 451 17.58 9.28 -8.49
N LEU A 452 18.04 8.99 -7.27
CA LEU A 452 19.42 9.25 -6.86
C LEU A 452 20.43 8.49 -7.74
N SER A 453 20.11 7.25 -8.12
CA SER A 453 20.89 6.49 -9.11
C SER A 453 20.90 7.20 -10.46
N MET A 454 19.73 7.44 -11.05
CA MET A 454 19.61 7.92 -12.42
C MET A 454 20.12 9.35 -12.62
N ASP A 455 19.93 10.23 -11.63
CA ASP A 455 20.44 11.61 -11.66
C ASP A 455 21.96 11.68 -11.44
N ASN A 456 22.58 10.57 -11.00
CA ASN A 456 24.03 10.42 -10.86
C ASN A 456 24.61 9.39 -11.85
N ASN A 457 24.14 9.45 -13.10
CA ASN A 457 24.62 8.59 -14.20
C ASN A 457 24.43 7.09 -13.92
N CYS A 458 23.26 6.73 -13.38
CA CYS A 458 22.87 5.37 -13.04
C CYS A 458 23.85 4.69 -12.06
N ALA A 459 24.34 5.44 -11.08
CA ALA A 459 25.27 4.95 -10.07
C ALA A 459 24.61 3.98 -9.09
N ALA A 460 25.41 3.10 -8.48
CA ALA A 460 24.93 2.26 -7.40
C ALA A 460 24.54 3.09 -6.17
N VAL A 461 23.41 2.77 -5.55
CA VAL A 461 22.87 3.44 -4.36
C VAL A 461 22.58 2.40 -3.28
N THR A 462 23.02 2.63 -2.04
CA THR A 462 22.71 1.71 -0.93
C THR A 462 21.28 1.85 -0.45
N PHE A 463 20.65 0.75 -0.05
CA PHE A 463 19.44 0.80 0.75
C PHE A 463 19.77 1.18 2.19
N PRO A 464 19.09 2.17 2.79
CA PRO A 464 19.16 2.38 4.22
C PRO A 464 18.55 1.16 4.96
N ASP A 465 18.99 0.91 6.19
CA ASP A 465 18.41 -0.16 7.01
C ASP A 465 17.18 0.35 7.77
N PHE A 466 15.99 0.25 7.18
CA PHE A 466 14.77 0.73 7.85
C PHE A 466 14.52 0.07 9.21
N THR A 467 15.01 -1.15 9.41
CA THR A 467 14.87 -1.88 10.69
C THR A 467 15.95 -1.51 11.70
N ARG A 468 17.00 -0.79 11.28
CA ARG A 468 18.18 -0.41 12.08
C ARG A 468 18.89 -1.63 12.68
N GLY A 469 19.12 -2.64 11.83
CA GLY A 469 19.84 -3.88 12.17
C GLY A 469 18.97 -5.04 12.66
N TYR A 470 17.65 -4.86 12.73
CA TYR A 470 16.73 -5.91 13.23
C TYR A 470 16.18 -6.84 12.14
N TRP A 471 16.43 -6.57 10.85
CA TRP A 471 15.95 -7.34 9.69
C TRP A 471 16.31 -8.83 9.74
N ASP A 472 17.34 -9.21 10.50
CA ASP A 472 17.83 -10.59 10.61
C ASP A 472 17.42 -11.28 11.94
N VAL A 473 16.61 -10.63 12.77
CA VAL A 473 16.15 -11.17 14.07
C VAL A 473 15.11 -12.26 13.85
N GLN A 474 14.12 -12.02 12.98
CA GLN A 474 13.18 -13.05 12.54
C GLN A 474 13.77 -13.82 11.36
N LYS A 475 13.48 -15.12 11.27
CA LYS A 475 13.89 -15.98 10.16
C LYS A 475 12.65 -16.57 9.49
N GLY A 476 12.47 -16.22 8.22
CA GLY A 476 11.32 -16.62 7.41
C GLY A 476 10.11 -15.71 7.61
N TYR A 477 9.50 -15.30 6.51
CA TYR A 477 8.19 -14.66 6.49
C TYR A 477 7.09 -15.70 6.70
N LYS A 478 6.12 -15.42 7.59
CA LYS A 478 4.91 -16.24 7.81
C LYS A 478 3.74 -15.35 8.21
N HIS A 479 2.56 -15.68 7.70
CA HIS A 479 1.30 -15.09 8.16
C HIS A 479 1.00 -15.51 9.61
N ALA A 480 0.51 -14.58 10.42
CA ALA A 480 0.10 -14.86 11.80
C ALA A 480 -1.35 -15.37 11.87
N TYR A 481 -1.58 -16.37 12.72
CA TYR A 481 -2.89 -16.97 12.97
C TYR A 481 -3.17 -17.05 14.47
N ALA A 482 -4.43 -16.84 14.84
CA ALA A 482 -4.91 -17.16 16.18
C ALA A 482 -5.03 -18.68 16.35
N ALA A 483 -5.06 -19.15 17.60
CA ALA A 483 -5.42 -20.54 17.89
C ALA A 483 -6.86 -20.82 17.39
N PRO A 484 -7.19 -22.03 16.89
CA PRO A 484 -8.49 -22.32 16.29
C PRO A 484 -9.70 -21.96 17.17
N GLU A 485 -9.61 -22.21 18.48
CA GLU A 485 -10.68 -21.88 19.44
C GLU A 485 -10.83 -20.37 19.64
N ALA A 486 -9.72 -19.64 19.69
CA ALA A 486 -9.73 -18.18 19.82
C ALA A 486 -10.25 -17.53 18.53
N GLU A 487 -9.83 -18.03 17.37
CA GLU A 487 -10.34 -17.61 16.06
C GLU A 487 -11.86 -17.79 15.96
N ALA A 488 -12.36 -18.99 16.29
CA ALA A 488 -13.80 -19.27 16.25
C ALA A 488 -14.60 -18.37 17.22
N ALA A 489 -14.04 -18.06 18.39
CA ALA A 489 -14.66 -17.15 19.34
C ALA A 489 -14.72 -15.71 18.82
N THR A 490 -13.63 -15.23 18.21
CA THR A 490 -13.56 -13.91 17.57
C THR A 490 -14.56 -13.81 16.41
N GLU A 491 -14.64 -14.82 15.55
CA GLU A 491 -15.59 -14.86 14.44
C GLU A 491 -17.05 -14.85 14.91
N ALA A 492 -17.38 -15.68 15.90
CA ALA A 492 -18.73 -15.70 16.47
C ALA A 492 -19.11 -14.33 17.07
N TYR A 493 -18.17 -13.64 17.71
CA TYR A 493 -18.38 -12.28 18.21
C TYR A 493 -18.59 -11.29 17.05
N ALA A 494 -17.74 -11.33 16.03
CA ALA A 494 -17.78 -10.43 14.88
C ALA A 494 -19.09 -10.55 14.09
N GLU A 495 -19.55 -11.79 13.83
CA GLU A 495 -20.83 -12.06 13.18
C GLU A 495 -22.01 -11.57 14.00
N ALA A 496 -22.03 -11.87 15.31
CA ALA A 496 -23.07 -11.40 16.21
C ALA A 496 -23.12 -9.87 16.31
N TYR A 497 -21.95 -9.20 16.30
CA TYR A 497 -21.87 -7.75 16.29
C TYR A 497 -22.51 -7.17 15.03
N SER A 498 -22.10 -7.65 13.85
CA SER A 498 -22.61 -7.14 12.57
C SER A 498 -24.12 -7.36 12.43
N ALA A 499 -24.65 -8.50 12.89
CA ALA A 499 -26.09 -8.74 12.90
C ALA A 499 -26.82 -7.77 13.85
N THR A 500 -26.29 -7.59 15.07
CA THR A 500 -26.86 -6.69 16.08
C THR A 500 -26.86 -5.23 15.61
N GLN A 501 -25.78 -4.78 14.97
CA GLN A 501 -25.66 -3.43 14.42
C GLN A 501 -26.79 -3.14 13.41
N LYS A 502 -27.03 -4.07 12.47
CA LYS A 502 -28.09 -3.92 11.46
C LYS A 502 -29.48 -3.88 12.09
N GLU A 503 -29.74 -4.78 13.04
CA GLU A 503 -31.01 -4.81 13.77
C GLU A 503 -31.28 -3.50 14.53
N VAL A 504 -30.26 -2.99 15.23
CA VAL A 504 -30.38 -1.76 16.01
C VAL A 504 -30.52 -0.53 15.11
N ALA A 505 -29.78 -0.45 13.99
CA ALA A 505 -29.90 0.63 13.03
C ALA A 505 -31.34 0.76 12.49
N ALA A 506 -31.97 -0.38 12.16
CA ALA A 506 -33.36 -0.44 11.75
C ALA A 506 -34.33 -0.04 12.88
N LYS A 507 -34.20 -0.63 14.08
CA LYS A 507 -35.07 -0.34 15.23
C LYS A 507 -35.03 1.12 15.68
N LYS A 508 -33.88 1.79 15.52
CA LYS A 508 -33.68 3.20 15.87
C LYS A 508 -34.01 4.15 14.72
N ASN A 509 -34.41 3.63 13.56
CA ASN A 509 -34.76 4.39 12.36
C ASN A 509 -33.65 5.39 11.95
N LEU A 510 -32.39 4.98 12.04
CA LEU A 510 -31.24 5.88 11.87
C LEU A 510 -31.18 6.50 10.48
N TRP A 511 -31.59 5.77 9.44
CA TRP A 511 -31.60 6.29 8.08
C TRP A 511 -32.65 7.38 7.86
N ALA A 512 -33.82 7.29 8.47
CA ALA A 512 -34.81 8.38 8.39
C ALA A 512 -34.33 9.63 9.14
N LEU A 513 -33.61 9.46 10.26
CA LEU A 513 -32.98 10.58 10.96
C LEU A 513 -31.86 11.20 10.13
N TYR A 514 -31.05 10.39 9.46
CA TYR A 514 -30.04 10.85 8.52
C TYR A 514 -30.65 11.61 7.34
N ASP A 515 -31.72 11.10 6.74
CA ASP A 515 -32.42 11.77 5.63
C ASP A 515 -33.00 13.13 6.07
N ALA A 516 -33.45 13.25 7.32
CA ALA A 516 -33.89 14.53 7.87
C ALA A 516 -32.74 15.55 8.01
N VAL A 517 -31.52 15.10 8.35
CA VAL A 517 -30.32 15.95 8.35
C VAL A 517 -30.01 16.40 6.92
N LYS A 518 -29.94 15.44 5.98
CA LYS A 518 -29.64 15.71 4.57
C LYS A 518 -30.62 16.70 3.96
N ALA A 519 -31.92 16.51 4.16
CA ALA A 519 -32.95 17.40 3.64
C ALA A 519 -32.84 18.83 4.20
N ALA A 520 -32.51 18.98 5.50
CA ALA A 520 -32.31 20.30 6.11
C ALA A 520 -31.07 21.01 5.56
N LYS A 521 -29.99 20.26 5.29
CA LYS A 521 -28.76 20.78 4.67
C LYS A 521 -29.00 21.21 3.22
N GLU A 522 -29.70 20.41 2.42
CA GLU A 522 -30.09 20.74 1.04
C GLU A 522 -31.01 21.97 0.96
N ALA A 523 -31.83 22.19 2.00
CA ALA A 523 -32.67 23.39 2.11
C ALA A 523 -31.92 24.64 2.60
N GLY A 524 -30.65 24.52 3.03
CA GLY A 524 -29.86 25.62 3.58
C GLY A 524 -30.34 26.14 4.95
N ASP A 525 -31.13 25.36 5.69
CA ASP A 525 -31.63 25.73 7.03
C ASP A 525 -30.71 25.18 8.13
N ALA A 526 -29.68 25.97 8.48
CA ALA A 526 -28.69 25.60 9.49
C ALA A 526 -29.30 25.29 10.87
N LYS A 527 -30.44 25.91 11.23
CA LYS A 527 -31.11 25.66 12.52
C LYS A 527 -31.84 24.32 12.50
N ALA A 528 -32.52 24.01 11.39
CA ALA A 528 -33.14 22.71 11.19
C ALA A 528 -32.09 21.60 11.10
N GLU A 529 -30.99 21.82 10.39
CA GLU A 529 -29.86 20.88 10.27
C GLU A 529 -29.29 20.56 11.65
N ALA A 530 -28.90 21.57 12.44
CA ALA A 530 -28.36 21.36 13.79
C ALA A 530 -29.35 20.61 14.71
N LYS A 531 -30.66 20.90 14.60
CA LYS A 531 -31.70 20.21 15.37
C LYS A 531 -31.87 18.75 14.92
N ALA A 532 -31.81 18.47 13.63
CA ALA A 532 -31.89 17.12 13.08
C ALA A 532 -30.64 16.31 13.45
N GLN A 533 -29.45 16.91 13.33
CA GLN A 533 -28.18 16.29 13.68
C GLN A 533 -28.16 15.87 15.15
N LYS A 534 -28.57 16.76 16.07
CA LYS A 534 -28.69 16.42 17.50
C LYS A 534 -29.59 15.22 17.77
N LYS A 535 -30.65 15.02 16.97
CA LYS A 535 -31.53 13.84 17.10
C LYS A 535 -30.85 12.58 16.57
N LEU A 536 -30.15 12.67 15.44
CA LEU A 536 -29.37 11.57 14.88
C LEU A 536 -28.28 11.14 15.86
N ASP A 537 -27.50 12.07 16.41
CA ASP A 537 -26.44 11.81 17.38
C ASP A 537 -26.98 11.12 18.64
N ALA A 538 -28.09 11.61 19.18
CA ALA A 538 -28.73 10.99 20.34
C ALA A 538 -29.24 9.57 20.03
N ALA A 539 -29.72 9.32 18.81
CA ALA A 539 -30.16 8.01 18.37
C ALA A 539 -28.99 7.04 18.15
N LYS A 540 -27.87 7.50 17.56
CA LYS A 540 -26.60 6.76 17.45
C LYS A 540 -26.04 6.38 18.82
N ALA A 541 -25.91 7.34 19.74
CA ALA A 541 -25.47 7.06 21.10
C ALA A 541 -26.40 6.07 21.85
N SER A 542 -27.70 6.08 21.54
CA SER A 542 -28.65 5.09 22.05
C SER A 542 -28.49 3.72 21.39
N ALA A 543 -28.13 3.68 20.10
CA ALA A 543 -27.81 2.48 19.36
C ALA A 543 -26.56 1.80 19.92
N ASP A 544 -25.48 2.55 20.16
CA ASP A 544 -24.21 2.03 20.69
C ASP A 544 -24.42 1.36 22.06
N LYS A 545 -25.21 1.99 22.93
CA LYS A 545 -25.58 1.41 24.24
C LYS A 545 -26.41 0.13 24.09
N ALA A 546 -27.30 0.07 23.10
CA ALA A 546 -28.12 -1.11 22.83
C ALA A 546 -27.26 -2.27 22.30
N ILE A 547 -26.35 -1.99 21.37
CA ILE A 547 -25.39 -2.96 20.82
C ILE A 547 -24.50 -3.47 21.95
N ALA A 548 -23.85 -2.57 22.71
CA ALA A 548 -22.98 -2.95 23.83
C ALA A 548 -23.71 -3.82 24.86
N LYS A 549 -24.97 -3.51 25.19
CA LYS A 549 -25.79 -4.33 26.10
C LYS A 549 -26.10 -5.71 25.50
N ALA A 550 -26.44 -5.79 24.22
CA ALA A 550 -26.73 -7.04 23.53
C ALA A 550 -25.47 -7.94 23.46
N MET A 551 -24.34 -7.37 23.07
CA MET A 551 -23.05 -8.08 23.00
C MET A 551 -22.60 -8.55 24.38
N LYS A 552 -22.70 -7.70 25.41
CA LYS A 552 -22.41 -8.13 26.78
C LYS A 552 -23.32 -9.28 27.20
N LYS A 553 -24.62 -9.25 26.89
CA LYS A 553 -25.53 -10.36 27.24
C LYS A 553 -25.17 -11.66 26.52
N ALA A 554 -24.77 -11.59 25.25
CA ALA A 554 -24.43 -12.76 24.44
C ALA A 554 -23.08 -13.40 24.82
N PHE A 555 -22.14 -12.61 25.35
CA PHE A 555 -20.75 -13.03 25.60
C PHE A 555 -20.26 -12.78 27.05
N ALA A 556 -21.15 -12.56 28.03
CA ALA A 556 -20.75 -12.30 29.43
C ALA A 556 -20.22 -13.53 30.20
N ASN A 557 -20.41 -14.75 29.69
CA ASN A 557 -20.09 -16.01 30.38
C ASN A 557 -19.43 -17.06 29.45
N LYS A 558 -18.78 -16.62 28.38
CA LYS A 558 -17.94 -17.43 27.50
C LYS A 558 -16.59 -16.74 27.42
#